data_AF-D8T2Y8-F1
#
_entry.id   AF-D8T2Y8-F1
#
_cell.length_a   1.000
_cell.length_b   1.000
_cell.length_c   1.000
_cell.angle_alpha   90.00
_cell.angle_beta   90.00
_cell.angle_gamma   90.00
#
_symmetry.space_group_name_H-M   'P 1'
#
loop_
_entity.id
_entity.type
_entity.pdbx_description
1 polymer ?
#
loop_
_entity_poly.entity_id
_entity_poly.type
_entity_poly.pdbx_seq_one_letter_code
_entity_poly.pdbx_strand_id
1 'polypeptide(L)' 'FEEWKEKWHKSYSSAEEEAYRFGLFKQAYKEIEEHNSTPGVTSRQVLNRFTDLKPEEVNPRRRSLELPL' A
#
# COMPACT_ATOMS: atom_id res chain seq x y z
N PHE A 1 2.80 -0.56 11.45
CA PHE A 1 1.44 -0.16 11.03
C PHE A 1 1.12 1.23 11.55
N GLU A 2 1.21 1.50 12.85
CA GLU A 2 1.00 2.86 13.43
C GLU A 2 1.84 3.95 12.77
N GLU A 3 3.17 3.79 12.70
CA GLU A 3 4.05 4.78 12.04
C GLU A 3 3.70 5.01 10.57
N TRP A 4 3.27 3.95 9.87
CA TRP A 4 2.84 4.05 8.48
C TRP A 4 1.49 4.79 8.37
N LYS A 5 0.54 4.53 9.28
CA LYS A 5 -0.73 5.26 9.33
C LYS A 5 -0.49 6.75 9.57
N GLU A 6 0.39 7.08 10.52
CA GLU A 6 0.76 8.46 10.82
C GLU A 6 1.37 9.14 9.60
N LYS A 7 2.38 8.52 8.98
CA LYS A 7 3.05 9.03 7.78
C LYS A 7 2.11 9.31 6.61
N TRP A 8 1.08 8.50 6.43
CA TRP A 8 0.14 8.60 5.31
C TRP A 8 -1.24 9.14 5.70
N HIS A 9 -1.37 9.69 6.91
CA HIS A 9 -2.60 10.27 7.46
C HIS A 9 -3.81 9.33 7.35
N LYS A 10 -3.62 8.07 7.74
CA LYS A 10 -4.66 7.05 7.72
C LYS A 10 -5.45 7.09 9.03
N SER A 11 -6.77 7.10 8.89
CA SER A 11 -7.74 6.98 9.97
C SER A 11 -8.87 6.06 9.51
N TYR A 12 -9.35 5.19 10.40
CA TYR A 12 -10.42 4.24 10.11
C TYR A 12 -11.62 4.50 11.01
N SER A 13 -12.81 4.24 10.48
CA SER A 13 -14.07 4.60 11.12
C SER A 13 -14.49 3.63 12.23
N SER A 14 -13.95 2.41 12.22
CA SER A 14 -14.23 1.38 13.22
C SER A 14 -13.04 0.46 13.45
N ALA A 15 -13.07 -0.28 14.56
CA ALA A 15 -12.05 -1.29 14.87
C ALA A 15 -12.05 -2.45 13.85
N GLU A 16 -13.22 -2.80 13.31
CA GLU A 16 -13.37 -3.81 12.26
C GLU A 16 -12.71 -3.35 10.96
N GLU A 17 -12.90 -2.09 10.57
CA GLU A 17 -12.22 -1.51 9.42
C GLU A 17 -10.71 -1.48 9.63
N GLU A 18 -10.25 -1.06 10.81
CA GLU A 18 -8.83 -1.03 11.12
C GLU A 18 -8.19 -2.43 11.07
N ALA A 19 -8.86 -3.45 11.63
CA ALA A 19 -8.40 -4.83 11.58
C ALA A 19 -8.33 -5.35 10.13
N TYR A 20 -9.32 -5.00 9.30
CA TYR A 20 -9.34 -5.34 7.89
C TYR A 20 -8.16 -4.69 7.13
N ARG A 21 -7.96 -3.38 7.32
CA ARG A 21 -6.88 -2.60 6.69
C ARG A 21 -5.50 -3.06 7.15
N PHE A 22 -5.37 -3.47 8.41
CA PHE A 22 -4.14 -4.09 8.91
C PHE A 22 -3.86 -5.45 8.26
N GLY A 23 -4.91 -6.23 7.97
CA GLY A 23 -4.80 -7.46 7.19
C GLY A 23 -4.18 -7.23 5.80
N LEU A 24 -4.71 -6.25 5.06
CA LEU A 24 -4.19 -5.86 3.74
C LEU A 24 -2.75 -5.34 3.83
N PHE A 25 -2.47 -4.49 4.83
CA PHE A 25 -1.12 -3.97 5.06
C PHE A 25 -0.10 -5.10 5.27
N LYS A 26 -0.42 -6.11 6.08
CA LYS A 26 0.48 -7.25 6.32
C LYS A 26 0.72 -8.07 5.05
N GLN A 27 -0.33 -8.29 4.26
CA GLN A 27 -0.21 -8.99 2.98
C GLN A 27 0.74 -8.23 2.05
N ALA A 28 0.52 -6.93 1.85
CA ALA A 28 1.37 -6.10 1.00
C ALA A 28 2.82 -6.04 1.52
N TYR A 29 3.03 -5.96 2.84
CA TYR A 29 4.36 -5.99 3.45
C TYR A 29 5.11 -7.27 3.10
N LYS A 30 4.44 -8.43 3.20
CA LYS A 30 5.02 -9.73 2.82
C LYS A 30 5.39 -9.78 1.34
N GLU A 31 4.50 -9.33 0.46
CA GLU A 31 4.75 -9.29 -0.99
C GLU A 31 5.96 -8.39 -1.34
N ILE A 32 6.10 -7.26 -0.65
CA ILE A 32 7.24 -6.35 -0.79
C ILE A 32 8.54 -7.02 -0.36
N GLU A 33 8.55 -7.74 0.77
CA GLU A 33 9.74 -8.45 1.25
C GLU A 33 10.16 -9.56 0.28
N GLU A 34 9.20 -10.32 -0.25
CA GLU A 34 9.44 -11.36 -1.26
C GLU A 34 10.02 -10.77 -2.55
N HIS A 35 9.41 -9.70 -3.08
CA HIS A 35 9.91 -9.00 -4.27
C HIS A 35 11.32 -8.46 -4.06
N ASN A 36 11.55 -7.77 -2.94
CA ASN A 36 12.85 -7.15 -2.66
C ASN A 36 13.97 -8.17 -2.38
N SER A 37 13.62 -9.36 -1.90
CA SER A 37 14.57 -10.45 -1.67
C SER A 37 14.87 -11.26 -2.94
N THR A 38 14.10 -11.09 -4.00
CA THR A 38 14.29 -11.83 -5.27
C THR A 38 15.56 -11.35 -5.98
N PRO A 39 16.52 -12.25 -6.30
CA PRO A 39 17.73 -11.87 -7.04
C PRO A 39 17.40 -11.36 -8.45
N GLY A 40 18.13 -10.34 -8.90
CA GLY A 40 17.98 -9.81 -10.26
C GLY A 40 16.80 -8.85 -10.45
N VAL A 41 16.03 -8.51 -9.41
CA VAL A 41 15.06 -7.42 -9.50
C VAL A 41 15.77 -6.08 -9.69
N THR A 42 15.33 -5.31 -10.69
CA THR A 42 15.89 -4.00 -11.02
C THR A 42 15.16 -2.84 -10.33
N SER A 43 14.10 -3.16 -9.59
CA SER A 43 13.27 -2.19 -8.87
C SER A 43 12.98 -2.67 -7.46
N ARG A 44 12.78 -1.72 -6.55
CA ARG A 44 12.36 -1.98 -5.16
C ARG A 44 10.92 -1.57 -4.97
N GLN A 45 10.17 -2.40 -4.28
CA GLN A 45 8.85 -2.02 -3.78
C GLN A 45 8.98 -1.47 -2.35
N VAL A 46 8.10 -0.54 -1.99
CA VAL A 46 8.10 0.11 -0.68
C VAL A 46 6.67 0.35 -0.22
N LEU A 47 6.48 0.43 1.09
CA LEU A 47 5.19 0.82 1.68
C LEU A 47 4.85 2.25 1.27
N ASN A 48 3.63 2.44 0.77
CA ASN A 48 3.14 3.72 0.29
C ASN A 48 1.67 3.94 0.71
N ARG A 49 1.05 5.04 0.29
CA ARG A 49 -0.33 5.39 0.66
C ARG A 49 -1.41 4.39 0.24
N PHE A 50 -1.08 3.43 -0.62
CA PHE A 50 -2.00 2.43 -1.16
C PHE A 50 -1.79 1.04 -0.56
N THR A 51 -0.87 0.87 0.39
CA THR A 51 -0.50 -0.44 0.97
C THR A 51 -1.66 -1.14 1.69
N ASP A 52 -2.66 -0.42 2.16
CA ASP A 52 -3.88 -0.94 2.81
C ASP A 52 -5.07 -1.09 1.85
N LEU A 53 -4.86 -0.95 0.53
CA LEU A 53 -5.92 -1.00 -0.48
C LEU A 53 -5.80 -2.25 -1.34
N LYS A 54 -6.95 -2.78 -1.75
CA LYS A 54 -7.04 -3.75 -2.82
C LYS A 54 -6.94 -3.08 -4.20
N PRO A 55 -6.55 -3.82 -5.24
CA PRO A 55 -6.52 -3.29 -6.61
C PRO A 55 -7.82 -2.63 -7.05
N GLU A 56 -8.97 -3.17 -6.63
CA GLU A 56 -10.30 -2.65 -6.98
C GLU A 56 -10.62 -1.31 -6.29
N GLU A 57 -9.98 -1.03 -5.16
CA GLU A 57 -10.14 0.22 -4.39
C GLU A 57 -9.25 1.35 -4.92
N VAL A 58 -8.24 1.02 -5.73
CA VAL A 58 -7.38 2.01 -6.38
C VAL A 58 -8.11 2.58 -7.59
N ASN A 59 -8.64 3.80 -7.45
CA ASN A 59 -9.31 4.51 -8.55
C ASN A 59 -8.43 4.52 -9.82
N PRO A 60 -8.92 4.02 -10.97
CA PRO A 60 -8.14 3.97 -12.21
C PRO A 60 -7.71 5.35 -12.73
N ARG A 61 -8.39 6.44 -12.37
CA ARG A 61 -7.94 7.82 -12.66
C ARG A 61 -6.70 8.25 -11.88
N ARG A 62 -6.37 7.59 -10.76
CA ARG A 62 -5.10 7.78 -10.05
C ARG A 62 -3.96 6.94 -10.64
N ARG A 63 -4.29 6.06 -11.60
CA ARG A 63 -3.35 5.31 -12.46
C ARG A 63 -2.99 6.11 -13.73
N SER A 64 -3.70 7.20 -13.99
CA SER A 64 -3.44 8.13 -15.09
C SER A 64 -2.26 9.03 -14.73
N LEU A 65 -1.18 8.91 -15.49
CA LEU A 65 -0.13 9.91 -15.55
C LEU A 65 -0.73 11.22 -16.06
N GLU A 66 -1.01 12.19 -15.18
CA GLU A 66 -1.03 13.58 -15.61
C GLU A 66 0.44 14.02 -15.76
N LEU A 67 0.99 13.82 -16.95
CA LEU A 67 2.19 14.51 -17.41
C LEU A 67 1.74 15.89 -17.91
N PRO A 68 2.06 16.99 -17.23
CA PRO A 68 1.96 18.29 -17.86
C PRO A 68 3.02 18.37 -18.97
N LEU A 69 2.59 18.79 -20.17
CA LEU A 69 3.44 19.17 -21.31
C LEU A 69 4.35 20.35 -20.93
#